data_AF-A0A640P499-F1
#
_entry.id   AF-A0A640P499-F1
#
_cell.length_a   1.000
_cell.length_b   1.000
_cell.length_c   1.000
_cell.angle_alpha   90.00
_cell.angle_beta   90.00
_cell.angle_gamma   90.00
#
_symmetry.space_group_name_H-M   'P 1'
#
loop_
_entity.id
_entity.type
_entity.pdbx_description
1 polymer ?
#
loop_
_entity_poly.entity_id
_entity_poly.type
_entity_poly.pdbx_seq_one_letter_code
_entity_poly.pdbx_strand_id
1 'polypeptide(L)'
;MCEQATPSIGNYSIPYKLSVSAYSTRGVKSINQDAYVYRLSSNPRNQSSIFVIADGVSSSTVSQIASDFATRQFIELFDIAPEQWSIKTSAETIIREINALLYTRTQKSPFCYTPEKGYVCTLSVAVITGNHVDVFHVGDSQIQAVFKDAHDPVLLTQPHRHASCSAPFQTYLSNALGAKASIDIDYMSLTLDSPCTIAISTDGVYEFVALPSVLKKINHEETLAENQAALVVHEAFDKGSEDNLTLILVHIQTGHFSDVDKCEHFPLTLRQSGAPVLTELKELKTGDETDGIKIERQLYTSARSHTFVSTIPASEETRTHRTVVVKTPATDFTQSQEMLSGFLIESWFSRRVNSVHLIKSPTFADLGLPHAPSAIYSISEFVQGQTLAQWAIDNPTPSLEQVRTIVEQVGKGLQALHRQGILHRDIRLENIIISAQGHCTLIDLGSAALVDAPSLYSHTPIPGAALFAAPEYFLGNIGTERSDLFSLAVLTYYLLCGRYPYSTKLAHCRTLADQKKLKYETALDPMRPIPAWVDNALKRALHVNPDKRYSSLSEFIFSLRYPNPSHQTAYEPLVKRHPLFVYRLLVLALVFSNLVTLIVFN
;
A
#
# COMPACT_ATOMS: atom_id res chain seq x y z
N MET A 1 16.31 16.81 -55.09
CA MET A 1 15.08 17.53 -54.71
C MET A 1 14.01 16.50 -54.41
N CYS A 2 13.87 16.15 -53.14
CA CYS A 2 12.69 15.49 -52.57
C CYS A 2 12.74 15.84 -51.08
N GLU A 3 11.87 16.76 -50.67
CA GLU A 3 11.69 17.19 -49.29
C GLU A 3 11.31 15.99 -48.43
N GLN A 4 12.07 15.77 -47.36
CA GLN A 4 11.65 14.91 -46.27
C GLN A 4 10.59 15.66 -45.47
N ALA A 5 9.34 15.22 -45.58
CA ALA A 5 8.27 15.64 -44.69
C ALA A 5 8.56 15.08 -43.28
N THR A 6 9.13 15.92 -42.42
CA THR A 6 9.11 15.74 -40.97
C THR A 6 7.66 15.70 -40.50
N PRO A 7 7.25 14.71 -39.68
CA PRO A 7 5.93 14.77 -39.06
C PRO A 7 5.89 16.00 -38.16
N SER A 8 4.97 16.91 -38.46
CA SER A 8 4.68 18.08 -37.64
C SER A 8 4.09 17.62 -36.31
N ILE A 9 4.96 17.34 -35.34
CA ILE A 9 4.60 17.35 -33.93
C ILE A 9 4.07 18.76 -33.68
N GLY A 10 2.77 18.90 -33.40
CA GLY A 10 2.19 20.21 -33.11
C GLY A 10 3.01 20.90 -32.03
N ASN A 11 3.49 22.10 -32.33
CA ASN A 11 4.13 22.99 -31.36
C ASN A 11 3.07 23.42 -30.35
N TYR A 12 2.84 22.59 -29.34
CA TYR A 12 1.93 22.89 -28.24
C TYR A 12 2.74 23.48 -27.08
N SER A 13 2.55 24.77 -26.83
CA SER A 13 3.25 25.57 -25.83
C SER A 13 3.11 24.97 -24.42
N ILE A 14 4.22 24.77 -23.74
CA ILE A 14 4.30 24.33 -22.34
C ILE A 14 3.74 25.46 -21.44
N PRO A 15 2.84 25.20 -20.47
CA PRO A 15 2.21 26.26 -19.68
C PRO A 15 3.17 26.99 -18.73
N TYR A 16 4.26 26.35 -18.30
CA TYR A 16 5.28 26.95 -17.43
C TYR A 16 6.64 26.27 -17.57
N LYS A 17 7.73 27.04 -17.41
CA LYS A 17 9.11 26.53 -17.35
C LYS A 17 9.58 26.54 -15.89
N LEU A 18 10.01 25.37 -15.39
CA LEU A 18 10.55 25.21 -14.04
C LEU A 18 12.08 25.19 -14.08
N SER A 19 12.70 25.90 -13.15
CA SER A 19 14.12 25.77 -12.83
C SER A 19 14.29 25.60 -11.32
N VAL A 20 15.17 24.69 -10.92
CA VAL A 20 15.30 24.24 -9.52
C VAL A 20 16.76 24.28 -9.10
N SER A 21 17.01 24.79 -7.90
CA SER A 21 18.29 24.68 -7.21
C SER A 21 18.02 24.16 -5.81
N ALA A 22 18.71 23.11 -5.40
CA ALA A 22 18.49 22.48 -4.10
C ALA A 22 19.84 22.11 -3.47
N TYR A 23 19.97 22.33 -2.17
CA TYR A 23 21.19 22.03 -1.43
C TYR A 23 20.88 21.68 0.02
N SER A 24 21.60 20.70 0.57
CA SER A 24 21.52 20.30 1.96
C SER A 24 22.90 20.01 2.51
N THR A 25 23.17 20.43 3.74
CA THR A 25 24.44 20.21 4.42
C THR A 25 24.24 19.94 5.90
N ARG A 26 25.14 19.14 6.48
CA ARG A 26 25.17 18.89 7.93
C ARG A 26 25.46 20.14 8.76
N GLY A 27 25.98 21.20 8.14
CA GLY A 27 26.41 22.41 8.86
C GLY A 27 27.48 22.08 9.90
N VAL A 28 27.26 22.54 11.14
CA VAL A 28 28.17 22.30 12.27
C VAL A 28 28.02 20.89 12.85
N LYS A 29 26.86 20.25 12.68
CA LYS A 29 26.54 18.93 13.24
C LYS A 29 27.38 17.80 12.63
N SER A 30 27.49 16.70 13.37
CA SER A 30 28.24 15.51 12.94
C SER A 30 27.58 14.75 11.80
N ILE A 31 26.25 14.83 11.70
CA ILE A 31 25.44 14.15 10.67
C ILE A 31 24.41 15.13 10.12
N ASN A 32 24.02 14.93 8.86
CA ASN A 32 22.88 15.61 8.26
C ASN A 32 21.60 14.85 8.60
N GLN A 33 20.72 15.44 9.39
CA GLN A 33 19.42 14.86 9.75
C GLN A 33 18.32 15.29 8.77
N ASP A 34 18.59 16.29 7.94
CA ASP A 34 17.70 16.71 6.87
C ASP A 34 17.80 15.80 5.65
N ALA A 35 16.69 15.63 4.97
CA ALA A 35 16.62 15.00 3.66
C ALA A 35 15.73 15.82 2.74
N TYR A 36 16.06 15.83 1.46
CA TYR A 36 15.21 16.40 0.43
C TYR A 36 15.23 15.52 -0.82
N VAL A 37 14.10 15.49 -1.52
CA VAL A 37 13.99 14.85 -2.82
C VAL A 37 13.01 15.67 -3.66
N TYR A 38 13.28 15.78 -4.96
CA TYR A 38 12.34 16.40 -5.91
C TYR A 38 12.29 15.61 -7.21
N ARG A 39 11.13 15.69 -7.89
CA ARG A 39 10.90 15.13 -9.21
C ARG A 39 10.30 16.19 -10.12
N LEU A 40 10.96 16.46 -11.24
CA LEU A 40 10.43 17.31 -12.29
C LEU A 40 9.56 16.50 -13.24
N SER A 41 8.44 17.10 -13.64
CA SER A 41 7.58 16.54 -14.68
C SER A 41 8.15 16.81 -16.07
N SER A 42 8.30 15.75 -16.88
CA SER A 42 8.62 15.86 -18.31
C SER A 42 7.44 16.36 -19.14
N ASN A 43 6.20 16.20 -18.66
CA ASN A 43 5.00 16.72 -19.31
C ASN A 43 4.08 17.44 -18.29
N PRO A 44 4.30 18.74 -18.05
CA PRO A 44 3.63 19.51 -16.99
C PRO A 44 2.11 19.65 -17.13
N ARG A 45 1.52 19.22 -18.27
CA ARG A 45 0.07 19.20 -18.48
C ARG A 45 -0.61 18.03 -17.77
N ASN A 46 0.00 16.84 -17.76
CA ASN A 46 -0.61 15.62 -17.20
C ASN A 46 0.14 15.07 -15.97
N GLN A 47 1.35 15.55 -15.69
CA GLN A 47 2.21 15.06 -14.62
C GLN A 47 2.59 16.21 -13.68
N SER A 48 2.45 15.98 -12.38
CA SER A 48 2.81 16.93 -11.32
C SER A 48 4.34 16.98 -11.15
N SER A 49 4.89 18.13 -10.76
CA SER A 49 6.25 18.22 -10.20
C SER A 49 6.17 18.23 -8.68
N ILE A 50 7.06 17.50 -8.00
CA ILE A 50 6.97 17.24 -6.56
C ILE A 50 8.27 17.67 -5.90
N PHE A 51 8.16 18.35 -4.76
CA PHE A 51 9.27 18.78 -3.93
C PHE A 51 8.98 18.39 -2.49
N VAL A 52 9.93 17.69 -1.86
CA VAL A 52 9.78 17.19 -0.49
C VAL A 52 11.02 17.54 0.32
N ILE A 53 10.81 18.11 1.50
CA ILE A 53 11.83 18.27 2.54
C ILE A 53 11.33 17.61 3.81
N ALA A 54 12.22 16.90 4.51
CA ALA A 54 11.99 16.41 5.85
C ALA A 54 13.18 16.76 6.74
N ASP A 55 12.91 17.30 7.92
CA ASP A 55 13.91 17.63 8.93
C ASP A 55 13.84 16.62 10.07
N GLY A 56 14.97 16.05 10.45
CA GLY A 56 15.06 15.08 11.51
C GLY A 56 15.28 15.74 12.88
N VAL A 57 14.45 15.42 13.87
CA VAL A 57 14.55 16.06 15.19
C VAL A 57 15.93 15.81 15.85
N SER A 58 16.56 16.89 16.30
CA SER A 58 17.89 16.92 16.94
C SER A 58 18.03 16.03 18.17
N SER A 59 16.94 15.78 18.90
CA SER A 59 16.93 14.95 20.12
C SER A 59 17.06 13.44 19.83
N SER A 60 16.87 13.02 18.58
CA SER A 60 16.91 11.63 18.13
C SER A 60 18.22 11.31 17.42
N THR A 61 18.79 10.13 17.72
CA THR A 61 19.99 9.62 17.03
C THR A 61 19.68 8.89 15.73
N VAL A 62 18.40 8.70 15.42
CA VAL A 62 17.90 7.94 14.27
C VAL A 62 16.96 8.75 13.37
N SER A 63 16.80 10.06 13.62
CA SER A 63 15.90 10.93 12.88
C SER A 63 16.29 11.10 11.40
N GLN A 64 17.57 11.01 11.06
CA GLN A 64 18.06 10.98 9.67
C GLN A 64 17.51 9.79 8.87
N ILE A 65 17.22 8.67 9.55
CA ILE A 65 16.60 7.50 8.91
C ILE A 65 15.12 7.79 8.64
N ALA A 66 14.47 8.54 9.53
CA ALA A 66 13.07 8.91 9.39
C ALA A 66 12.85 9.92 8.25
N SER A 67 13.68 10.97 8.17
CA SER A 67 13.60 12.00 7.13
C SER A 67 13.92 11.45 5.73
N ASP A 68 14.99 10.64 5.60
CA ASP A 68 15.33 9.96 4.34
C ASP A 68 14.23 8.99 3.90
N PHE A 69 13.66 8.23 4.84
CA PHE A 69 12.53 7.34 4.56
C PHE A 69 11.29 8.11 4.10
N ALA A 70 10.90 9.17 4.82
CA ALA A 70 9.69 9.94 4.52
C ALA A 70 9.76 10.59 3.13
N THR A 71 10.89 11.22 2.79
CA THR A 71 11.08 11.89 1.50
C THR A 71 11.04 10.94 0.32
N ARG A 72 11.74 9.80 0.40
CA ARG A 72 11.76 8.79 -0.67
C ARG A 72 10.42 8.08 -0.84
N GLN A 73 9.84 7.61 0.27
CA GLN A 73 8.56 6.92 0.23
C GLN A 73 7.43 7.80 -0.30
N PHE A 74 7.45 9.10 -0.01
CA PHE A 74 6.43 10.01 -0.52
C PHE A 74 6.40 10.01 -2.06
N ILE A 75 7.56 10.15 -2.71
CA ILE A 75 7.65 10.19 -4.18
C ILE A 75 7.31 8.84 -4.80
N GLU A 76 7.88 7.75 -4.27
CA GLU A 76 7.62 6.40 -4.77
C GLU A 76 6.13 6.06 -4.75
N LEU A 77 5.44 6.39 -3.66
CA LEU A 77 4.01 6.12 -3.49
C LEU A 77 3.12 7.06 -4.31
N PHE A 78 3.53 8.31 -4.50
CA PHE A 78 2.78 9.30 -5.27
C PHE A 78 2.81 8.99 -6.78
N ASP A 79 3.93 8.49 -7.30
CA ASP A 79 4.06 8.16 -8.71
C ASP A 79 3.17 6.99 -9.15
N ILE A 80 2.90 6.05 -8.24
CA ILE A 80 1.99 4.91 -8.48
C ILE A 80 0.55 5.16 -8.02
N ALA A 81 0.27 6.32 -7.41
CA ALA A 81 -1.05 6.65 -6.88
C ALA A 81 -2.12 6.64 -7.98
N PRO A 82 -3.37 6.27 -7.67
CA PRO A 82 -4.49 6.33 -8.61
C PRO A 82 -4.60 7.71 -9.27
N GLU A 83 -4.73 7.74 -10.59
CA GLU A 83 -4.78 9.00 -11.37
C GLU A 83 -6.08 9.78 -11.13
N GLN A 84 -7.12 9.08 -10.67
CA GLN A 84 -8.43 9.61 -10.29
C GLN A 84 -8.44 10.30 -8.92
N TRP A 85 -7.42 10.06 -8.07
CA TRP A 85 -7.34 10.75 -6.78
C TRP A 85 -6.96 12.21 -6.98
N SER A 86 -7.59 13.08 -6.19
CA SER A 86 -7.11 14.45 -6.05
C SER A 86 -5.69 14.46 -5.48
N ILE A 87 -4.94 15.53 -5.73
CA ILE A 87 -3.59 15.71 -5.17
C ILE A 87 -3.67 15.66 -3.64
N LYS A 88 -4.68 16.31 -3.06
CA LYS A 88 -4.98 16.29 -1.63
C LYS A 88 -5.17 14.88 -1.09
N THR A 89 -6.07 14.10 -1.68
CA THR A 89 -6.33 12.71 -1.25
C THR A 89 -5.07 11.86 -1.34
N SER A 90 -4.30 12.00 -2.42
CA SER A 90 -3.05 11.25 -2.61
C SER A 90 -2.03 11.60 -1.53
N ALA A 91 -1.73 12.89 -1.36
CA ALA A 91 -0.73 13.36 -0.41
C ALA A 91 -1.12 13.04 1.04
N GLU A 92 -2.36 13.33 1.47
CA GLU A 92 -2.82 13.03 2.83
C GLU A 92 -2.77 11.53 3.15
N THR A 93 -3.18 10.68 2.20
CA THR A 93 -3.13 9.22 2.38
C THR A 93 -1.69 8.74 2.55
N ILE A 94 -0.77 9.23 1.72
CA ILE A 94 0.65 8.89 1.78
C ILE A 94 1.29 9.38 3.08
N ILE A 95 1.02 10.62 3.50
CA ILE A 95 1.58 11.18 4.74
C ILE A 95 1.08 10.40 5.97
N ARG A 96 -0.20 10.06 6.01
CA ARG A 96 -0.77 9.21 7.08
C ARG A 96 -0.14 7.82 7.10
N GLU A 97 0.11 7.24 5.94
CA GLU A 97 0.79 5.96 5.81
C GLU A 97 2.22 6.01 6.34
N ILE A 98 3.02 6.99 5.89
CA ILE A 98 4.39 7.22 6.36
C ILE A 98 4.41 7.44 7.88
N ASN A 99 3.47 8.23 8.41
CA ASN A 99 3.33 8.45 9.85
C ASN A 99 3.11 7.12 10.60
N ALA A 100 2.17 6.30 10.13
CA ALA A 100 1.85 5.03 10.78
C ALA A 100 3.02 4.05 10.76
N LEU A 101 3.80 4.02 9.67
CA LEU A 101 5.00 3.19 9.56
C LEU A 101 6.11 3.67 10.52
N LEU A 102 6.39 4.97 10.55
CA LEU A 102 7.38 5.56 11.46
C LEU A 102 6.98 5.38 12.93
N TYR A 103 5.70 5.59 13.25
CA TYR A 103 5.16 5.39 14.59
C TYR A 103 5.30 3.92 15.02
N THR A 104 4.91 2.97 14.17
CA THR A 104 5.05 1.54 14.45
C THR A 104 6.51 1.13 14.62
N ARG A 105 7.41 1.69 13.82
CA ARG A 105 8.86 1.45 13.94
C ARG A 105 9.41 2.00 15.26
N THR A 106 8.97 3.18 15.69
CA THR A 106 9.30 3.76 17.00
C THR A 106 8.81 2.87 18.14
N GLN A 107 7.57 2.37 18.07
CA GLN A 107 7.01 1.47 19.08
C GLN A 107 7.73 0.11 19.17
N LYS A 108 8.25 -0.42 18.05
CA LYS A 108 9.04 -1.66 18.01
C LYS A 108 10.51 -1.46 18.39
N SER A 109 10.95 -0.23 18.62
CA SER A 109 12.34 0.13 18.94
C SER A 109 12.56 0.34 20.45
N PRO A 110 13.81 0.50 20.92
CA PRO A 110 14.10 0.88 22.29
C PRO A 110 13.50 2.23 22.72
N PHE A 111 13.04 3.05 21.77
CA PHE A 111 12.48 4.38 22.01
C PHE A 111 10.96 4.37 22.28
N CYS A 112 10.33 3.21 22.47
CA CYS A 112 8.89 3.11 22.70
C CYS A 112 8.37 3.93 23.90
N TYR A 113 9.21 4.13 24.93
CA TYR A 113 8.88 4.95 26.11
C TYR A 113 9.31 6.42 25.97
N THR A 114 10.08 6.77 24.94
CA THR A 114 10.52 8.15 24.64
C THR A 114 10.38 8.42 23.15
N PRO A 115 9.14 8.55 22.62
CA PRO A 115 8.89 8.64 21.17
C PRO A 115 9.65 9.79 20.50
N GLU A 116 9.89 10.87 21.24
CA GLU A 116 10.61 12.07 20.80
C GLU A 116 12.06 11.79 20.38
N LYS A 117 12.65 10.69 20.87
CA LYS A 117 13.99 10.22 20.49
C LYS A 117 13.95 9.09 19.46
N GLY A 118 12.76 8.75 18.96
CA GLY A 118 12.51 7.69 18.02
C GLY A 118 12.70 8.11 16.57
N TYR A 119 12.01 7.42 15.66
CA TYR A 119 12.00 7.74 14.24
C TYR A 119 11.00 8.87 13.97
N VAL A 120 11.43 10.10 14.27
CA VAL A 120 10.60 11.31 14.18
C VAL A 120 11.24 12.33 13.26
N CYS A 121 10.44 12.91 12.37
CA CYS A 121 10.85 13.99 11.47
C CYS A 121 9.67 14.92 11.14
N THR A 122 9.97 16.11 10.64
CA THR A 122 9.00 16.98 9.98
C THR A 122 8.85 16.58 8.52
N LEU A 123 7.83 17.11 7.85
CA LEU A 123 7.65 16.93 6.41
C LEU A 123 6.94 18.15 5.81
N SER A 124 7.55 18.70 4.78
CA SER A 124 6.98 19.73 3.92
C SER A 124 6.99 19.25 2.48
N VAL A 125 5.83 19.24 1.85
CA VAL A 125 5.62 18.83 0.46
C VAL A 125 5.02 19.98 -0.31
N ALA A 126 5.58 20.29 -1.48
CA ALA A 126 4.95 21.12 -2.49
C ALA A 126 4.74 20.32 -3.79
N VAL A 127 3.50 20.27 -4.27
CA VAL A 127 3.13 19.62 -5.52
C VAL A 127 2.63 20.68 -6.50
N ILE A 128 3.26 20.77 -7.67
CA ILE A 128 2.93 21.73 -8.72
C ILE A 128 2.27 20.98 -9.86
N THR A 129 1.02 21.33 -10.18
CA THR A 129 0.25 20.71 -11.28
C THR A 129 -0.46 21.80 -12.06
N GLY A 130 -0.20 21.89 -13.37
CA GLY A 130 -0.72 23.00 -14.16
C GLY A 130 -0.30 24.36 -13.56
N ASN A 131 -1.26 25.23 -13.34
CA ASN A 131 -1.09 26.53 -12.68
C ASN A 131 -1.39 26.49 -11.17
N HIS A 132 -1.43 25.31 -10.53
CA HIS A 132 -1.72 25.20 -9.10
C HIS A 132 -0.53 24.64 -8.32
N VAL A 133 -0.38 25.12 -7.08
CA VAL A 133 0.60 24.64 -6.09
C VAL A 133 -0.16 24.19 -4.85
N ASP A 134 -0.09 22.90 -4.56
CA ASP A 134 -0.59 22.31 -3.32
C ASP A 134 0.56 22.13 -2.33
N VAL A 135 0.40 22.67 -1.13
CA VAL A 135 1.35 22.57 -0.04
C VAL A 135 0.76 21.72 1.08
N PHE A 136 1.53 20.74 1.53
CA PHE A 136 1.22 19.90 2.70
C PHE A 136 2.35 20.04 3.71
N HIS A 137 1.98 20.25 4.97
CA HIS A 137 2.97 20.55 6.00
C HIS A 137 2.66 19.86 7.33
N VAL A 138 3.72 19.32 7.94
CA VAL A 138 3.75 18.76 9.29
C VAL A 138 5.08 19.16 9.93
N GLY A 139 5.04 20.04 10.93
CA GLY A 139 6.22 20.44 11.70
C GLY A 139 6.46 21.94 11.67
N ASP A 140 7.69 22.34 11.36
CA ASP A 140 8.12 23.74 11.47
C ASP A 140 8.95 24.26 10.27
N SER A 141 9.28 23.42 9.30
CA SER A 141 9.89 23.86 8.04
C SER A 141 8.99 24.85 7.30
N GLN A 142 9.58 25.83 6.62
CA GLN A 142 8.82 26.90 5.97
C GLN A 142 8.77 26.76 4.46
N ILE A 143 7.59 27.06 3.89
CA ILE A 143 7.42 27.26 2.45
C ILE A 143 6.96 28.70 2.20
N GLN A 144 7.74 29.44 1.43
CA GLN A 144 7.48 30.84 1.09
C GLN A 144 7.40 31.00 -0.43
N ALA A 145 6.43 31.76 -0.92
CA ALA A 145 6.30 32.12 -2.32
C ALA A 145 6.38 33.65 -2.49
N VAL A 146 7.15 34.11 -3.48
CA VAL A 146 7.18 35.52 -3.88
C VAL A 146 6.80 35.61 -5.36
N PHE A 147 5.72 36.33 -5.62
CA PHE A 147 5.28 36.66 -6.98
C PHE A 147 6.02 37.89 -7.50
N LYS A 148 6.23 37.96 -8.81
CA LYS A 148 6.92 39.09 -9.45
C LYS A 148 6.24 40.44 -9.18
N ASP A 149 4.91 40.45 -9.10
CA ASP A 149 4.10 41.68 -8.98
C ASP A 149 3.66 41.99 -7.53
N ALA A 150 3.94 41.10 -6.57
CA ALA A 150 3.53 41.26 -5.18
C ALA A 150 4.61 41.94 -4.32
N HIS A 151 4.20 42.85 -3.43
CA HIS A 151 5.12 43.52 -2.50
C HIS A 151 5.55 42.62 -1.35
N ASP A 152 4.68 41.72 -0.87
CA ASP A 152 4.94 40.90 0.30
C ASP A 152 5.05 39.40 -0.03
N PRO A 153 5.96 38.67 0.64
CA PRO A 153 6.05 37.22 0.52
C PRO A 153 4.79 36.56 1.11
N VAL A 154 4.33 35.49 0.46
CA VAL A 154 3.25 34.64 0.98
C VAL A 154 3.87 33.45 1.69
N LEU A 155 3.68 33.36 3.02
CA LEU A 155 4.04 32.19 3.80
C LEU A 155 2.93 31.15 3.67
N LEU A 156 3.27 29.95 3.16
CA LEU A 156 2.32 28.88 2.85
C LEU A 156 2.19 27.83 3.97
N THR A 157 2.97 27.96 5.04
CA THR A 157 3.06 27.01 6.17
C THR A 157 2.83 27.73 7.50
N GLN A 158 2.22 27.06 8.47
CA GLN A 158 2.15 27.54 9.86
C GLN A 158 3.08 26.69 10.75
N PRO A 159 3.99 27.30 11.52
CA PRO A 159 4.92 26.53 12.34
C PRO A 159 4.23 25.95 13.59
N HIS A 160 4.35 24.63 13.78
CA HIS A 160 3.79 23.89 14.92
C HIS A 160 4.79 23.77 16.08
N ARG A 161 5.16 24.91 16.68
CA ARG A 161 6.08 24.98 17.85
C ARG A 161 5.35 25.42 19.12
N HIS A 162 5.57 24.71 20.24
CA HIS A 162 5.19 25.18 21.58
C HIS A 162 6.44 25.47 22.42
N ALA A 163 6.55 26.68 22.95
CA ALA A 163 7.56 27.00 23.96
C ALA A 163 7.16 26.37 25.31
N SER A 164 8.06 25.63 25.95
CA SER A 164 7.78 25.05 27.27
C SER A 164 7.55 26.13 28.32
N CYS A 165 6.43 26.05 29.06
CA CYS A 165 6.15 26.95 30.19
C CYS A 165 7.21 26.88 31.30
N SER A 166 7.98 25.78 31.36
CA SER A 166 9.02 25.54 32.37
C SER A 166 10.42 25.96 31.90
N ALA A 167 10.63 26.13 30.59
CA ALA A 167 11.90 26.52 29.98
C ALA A 167 11.63 27.26 28.65
N PRO A 168 11.54 28.60 28.65
CA PRO A 168 11.14 29.38 27.47
C PRO A 168 12.11 29.28 26.27
N PHE A 169 13.30 28.69 26.45
CA PHE A 169 14.29 28.44 25.40
C PHE A 169 14.20 27.05 24.76
N GLN A 170 13.30 26.18 25.22
CA GLN A 170 13.04 24.87 24.58
C GLN A 170 11.68 24.90 23.88
N THR A 171 11.71 25.02 22.56
CA THR A 171 10.55 24.81 21.69
C THR A 171 10.41 23.32 21.39
N TYR A 172 9.27 22.74 21.73
CA TYR A 172 8.91 21.38 21.35
C TYR A 172 8.03 21.41 20.10
N LEU A 173 8.31 20.52 19.16
CA LEU A 173 7.44 20.25 18.01
C LEU A 173 6.12 19.67 18.53
N SER A 174 5.01 20.38 18.29
CA SER A 174 3.69 19.92 18.72
C SER A 174 3.13 18.83 17.79
N ASN A 175 3.61 18.81 16.55
CA ASN A 175 3.20 17.93 15.47
C ASN A 175 4.42 17.48 14.63
N ALA A 176 4.64 16.17 14.52
CA ALA A 176 5.75 15.58 13.77
C ALA A 176 5.40 14.14 13.36
N LEU A 177 5.97 13.67 12.25
CA LEU A 177 5.77 12.29 11.79
C LEU A 177 6.39 11.30 12.78
N GLY A 178 5.71 10.18 13.02
CA GLY A 178 6.18 9.09 13.86
C GLY A 178 6.11 9.34 15.37
N ALA A 179 5.77 10.57 15.81
CA ALA A 179 5.64 10.92 17.21
C ALA A 179 4.33 10.42 17.85
N LYS A 180 3.22 10.50 17.10
CA LYS A 180 1.87 10.11 17.53
C LYS A 180 1.19 9.24 16.48
N ALA A 181 0.21 8.43 16.90
CA ALA A 181 -0.54 7.56 15.99
C ALA A 181 -1.41 8.34 14.99
N SER A 182 -2.02 9.44 15.44
CA SER A 182 -2.74 10.39 14.60
C SER A 182 -1.84 11.57 14.25
N ILE A 183 -2.05 12.13 13.07
CA ILE A 183 -1.31 13.28 12.56
C ILE A 183 -2.26 14.30 11.96
N ASP A 184 -2.01 15.55 12.30
CA ASP A 184 -2.70 16.70 11.70
C ASP A 184 -1.85 17.17 10.52
N ILE A 185 -2.47 17.36 9.36
CA ILE A 185 -1.77 17.75 8.12
C ILE A 185 -2.32 19.10 7.72
N ASP A 186 -1.44 20.11 7.68
CA ASP A 186 -1.81 21.41 7.13
C ASP A 186 -1.86 21.32 5.61
N TYR A 187 -2.90 21.90 5.02
CA TYR A 187 -3.09 21.94 3.58
C TYR A 187 -3.38 23.37 3.12
N MET A 188 -2.63 23.82 2.11
CA MET A 188 -2.87 25.10 1.44
C MET A 188 -2.74 24.90 -0.07
N SER A 189 -3.61 25.55 -0.84
CA SER A 189 -3.56 25.56 -2.30
C SER A 189 -3.47 26.98 -2.82
N LEU A 190 -2.62 27.19 -3.83
CA LEU A 190 -2.37 28.49 -4.45
C LEU A 190 -2.44 28.37 -5.97
N THR A 191 -3.08 29.35 -6.62
CA THR A 191 -3.09 29.48 -8.08
C THR A 191 -1.99 30.44 -8.53
N LEU A 192 -1.25 30.05 -9.56
CA LEU A 192 -0.15 30.80 -10.14
C LEU A 192 -0.64 31.65 -11.31
N ASP A 193 -0.90 32.93 -11.03
CA ASP A 193 -1.33 33.90 -12.05
C ASP A 193 -0.15 34.67 -12.68
N SER A 194 1.00 34.67 -12.01
CA SER A 194 2.21 35.38 -12.43
C SER A 194 3.47 34.54 -12.15
N PRO A 195 4.62 34.84 -12.79
CA PRO A 195 5.88 34.19 -12.48
C PRO A 195 6.20 34.32 -10.98
N CYS A 196 6.62 33.22 -10.38
CA CYS A 196 6.89 33.17 -8.95
C CYS A 196 8.14 32.34 -8.64
N THR A 197 8.77 32.65 -7.50
CA THR A 197 9.81 31.81 -6.94
C THR A 197 9.36 31.32 -5.57
N ILE A 198 9.47 30.00 -5.36
CA ILE A 198 9.12 29.30 -4.13
C ILE A 198 10.42 28.86 -3.45
N ALA A 199 10.54 29.16 -2.16
CA ALA A 199 11.56 28.58 -1.28
C ALA A 199 10.90 27.57 -0.32
N ILE A 200 11.51 26.40 -0.19
CA ILE A 200 11.19 25.40 0.84
C ILE A 200 12.46 25.24 1.67
N SER A 201 12.40 25.51 2.98
CA SER A 201 13.60 25.62 3.83
C SER A 201 13.38 25.11 5.25
N THR A 202 14.45 24.56 5.84
CA THR A 202 14.53 24.24 7.28
C THR A 202 14.92 25.47 8.12
N ASP A 203 14.75 25.36 9.44
CA ASP A 203 15.01 26.46 10.40
C ASP A 203 16.45 26.92 10.41
N GLY A 204 17.39 26.01 10.18
CA GLY A 204 18.80 26.30 9.98
C GLY A 204 19.08 27.31 8.86
N VAL A 205 18.14 27.52 7.91
CA VAL A 205 18.26 28.52 6.84
C VAL A 205 17.37 29.74 7.09
N TYR A 206 16.06 29.55 7.29
CA TYR A 206 15.11 30.67 7.28
C TYR A 206 15.24 31.59 8.51
N GLU A 207 15.82 31.12 9.62
CA GLU A 207 16.04 31.96 10.81
C GLU A 207 17.23 32.92 10.64
N PHE A 208 18.17 32.60 9.75
CA PHE A 208 19.43 33.35 9.57
C PHE A 208 19.45 34.20 8.29
N VAL A 209 18.68 33.82 7.27
CA VAL A 209 18.63 34.53 5.98
C VAL A 209 17.21 35.01 5.68
N ALA A 210 17.10 36.29 5.29
CA ALA A 210 15.85 36.87 4.81
C ALA A 210 15.53 36.36 3.39
N LEU A 211 14.93 35.16 3.31
CA LEU A 211 14.51 34.52 2.08
C LEU A 211 13.68 35.43 1.14
N PRO A 212 12.75 36.28 1.61
CA PRO A 212 11.99 37.16 0.73
C PRO A 212 12.86 38.09 -0.13
N SER A 213 13.97 38.59 0.42
CA SER A 213 14.90 39.45 -0.31
C SER A 213 15.66 38.68 -1.40
N VAL A 214 15.99 37.42 -1.13
CA VAL A 214 16.65 36.53 -2.10
C VAL A 214 15.68 36.18 -3.23
N LEU A 215 14.45 35.80 -2.89
CA LEU A 215 13.41 35.43 -3.85
C LEU A 215 13.05 36.60 -4.78
N LYS A 216 12.99 37.83 -4.26
CA LYS A 216 12.79 39.04 -5.09
C LYS A 216 13.90 39.23 -6.13
N LYS A 217 15.17 38.98 -5.77
CA LYS A 217 16.30 39.07 -6.72
C LYS A 217 16.16 38.03 -7.83
N ILE A 218 15.84 36.78 -7.46
CA ILE A 218 15.66 35.68 -8.41
C ILE A 218 14.49 35.96 -9.37
N ASN A 219 13.40 36.56 -8.91
CA ASN A 219 12.26 36.92 -9.77
C ASN A 219 12.61 37.91 -10.91
N HIS A 220 13.72 38.63 -10.80
CA HIS A 220 14.20 39.52 -11.85
C HIS A 220 15.10 38.82 -12.88
N GLU A 221 15.56 37.60 -12.59
CA GLU A 221 16.43 36.82 -13.47
C GLU A 221 15.61 35.87 -14.35
N GLU A 222 16.07 35.61 -15.58
CA GLU A 222 15.39 34.69 -16.51
C GLU A 222 15.66 33.20 -16.23
N THR A 223 16.71 32.88 -15.48
CA THR A 223 17.07 31.50 -15.18
C THR A 223 17.71 31.41 -13.80
N LEU A 224 17.24 30.47 -12.98
CA LEU A 224 17.84 30.18 -11.69
C LEU A 224 19.20 29.49 -11.88
N ALA A 225 20.26 30.04 -11.30
CA ALA A 225 21.57 29.40 -11.28
C ALA A 225 21.55 28.09 -10.46
N GLU A 226 22.21 27.04 -10.96
CA GLU A 226 22.20 25.72 -10.32
C GLU A 226 22.71 25.75 -8.87
N ASN A 227 23.68 26.63 -8.57
CA ASN A 227 24.30 26.74 -7.24
C ASN A 227 23.64 27.79 -6.33
N GLN A 228 22.51 28.39 -6.73
CA GLN A 228 21.90 29.49 -5.97
C GLN A 228 21.50 29.06 -4.55
N ALA A 229 20.93 27.87 -4.38
CA ALA A 229 20.58 27.35 -3.06
C ALA A 229 21.81 27.15 -2.17
N ALA A 230 22.92 26.66 -2.74
CA ALA A 230 24.16 26.49 -2.00
C ALA A 230 24.73 27.82 -1.49
N LEU A 231 24.68 28.88 -2.31
CA LEU A 231 25.13 30.22 -1.90
C LEU A 231 24.31 30.76 -0.71
N VAL A 232 23.00 30.60 -0.75
CA VAL A 232 22.10 31.06 0.34
C VAL A 232 22.33 30.24 1.61
N VAL A 233 22.53 28.94 1.48
CA VAL A 233 22.85 28.05 2.62
C VAL A 233 24.21 28.40 3.22
N HIS A 234 25.22 28.70 2.40
CA HIS A 234 26.52 29.16 2.91
C HIS A 234 26.41 30.52 3.63
N GLU A 235 25.58 31.44 3.14
CA GLU A 235 25.30 32.70 3.85
C GLU A 235 24.67 32.45 5.23
N ALA A 236 23.73 31.51 5.33
CA ALA A 236 23.13 31.13 6.61
C ALA A 236 24.16 30.52 7.57
N PHE A 237 25.06 29.68 7.04
CA PHE A 237 26.16 29.10 7.81
C PHE A 237 27.13 30.17 8.33
N ASP A 238 27.55 31.11 7.48
CA ASP A 238 28.46 32.21 7.85
C ASP A 238 27.85 33.17 8.87
N LYS A 239 26.52 33.27 8.91
CA LYS A 239 25.76 34.02 9.91
C LYS A 239 25.60 33.29 11.25
N GLY A 240 26.16 32.09 11.39
CA GLY A 240 26.25 31.36 12.65
C GLY A 240 25.15 30.32 12.89
N SER A 241 24.56 29.76 11.82
CA SER A 241 23.62 28.65 11.96
C SER A 241 24.30 27.40 12.54
N GLU A 242 23.73 26.86 13.61
CA GLU A 242 24.25 25.68 14.32
C GLU A 242 23.53 24.37 13.94
N ASP A 243 22.46 24.45 13.13
CA ASP A 243 21.64 23.30 12.74
C ASP A 243 22.05 22.71 11.37
N ASN A 244 21.33 21.69 10.91
CA ASN A 244 21.33 21.23 9.52
C ASN A 244 20.66 22.29 8.65
N LEU A 245 21.19 22.47 7.44
CA LEU A 245 20.73 23.52 6.55
C LEU A 245 20.28 22.92 5.24
N THR A 246 19.00 23.05 4.93
CA THR A 246 18.41 22.57 3.68
C THR A 246 17.53 23.62 3.04
N LEU A 247 17.71 23.82 1.74
CA LEU A 247 16.95 24.76 0.93
C LEU A 247 16.69 24.19 -0.46
N ILE A 248 15.43 24.26 -0.89
CA ILE A 248 15.02 24.09 -2.28
C ILE A 248 14.47 25.42 -2.78
N LEU A 249 14.98 25.90 -3.90
CA LEU A 249 14.49 27.04 -4.65
C LEU A 249 13.86 26.54 -5.95
N VAL A 250 12.62 26.92 -6.20
CA VAL A 250 11.86 26.59 -7.41
C VAL A 250 11.44 27.90 -8.08
N HIS A 251 12.00 28.19 -9.23
CA HIS A 251 11.61 29.34 -10.03
C HIS A 251 10.67 28.90 -11.16
N ILE A 252 9.50 29.53 -11.21
CA ILE A 252 8.39 29.19 -12.10
C ILE A 252 8.14 30.36 -13.05
N GLN A 253 8.32 30.11 -14.34
CA GLN A 253 7.98 31.07 -15.39
C GLN A 253 6.67 30.66 -16.03
N THR A 254 5.65 31.50 -15.97
CA THR A 254 4.39 31.30 -16.67
C THR A 254 4.53 31.72 -18.13
N GLY A 255 4.08 30.88 -19.08
CA GLY A 255 3.99 31.27 -20.48
C GLY A 255 2.83 32.23 -20.74
N HIS A 256 2.87 33.01 -21.83
CA HIS A 256 1.74 33.85 -22.24
C HIS A 256 0.49 32.98 -22.48
N PHE A 257 -0.55 33.19 -21.66
CA PHE A 257 -1.85 32.49 -21.74
C PHE A 257 -2.73 32.93 -22.94
N SER A 258 -2.17 33.53 -23.99
CA SER A 258 -2.93 34.20 -25.05
C SER A 258 -3.57 33.27 -26.11
N ASP A 259 -3.38 31.95 -26.03
CA ASP A 259 -3.97 30.98 -26.97
C ASP A 259 -5.03 30.05 -26.33
N VAL A 260 -5.51 30.35 -25.11
CA VAL A 260 -6.48 29.49 -24.40
C VAL A 260 -7.93 29.71 -24.89
N ASP A 261 -8.22 30.82 -25.60
CA ASP A 261 -9.56 31.18 -26.09
C ASP A 261 -10.06 30.34 -27.30
N LYS A 262 -9.40 29.25 -27.67
CA LYS A 262 -9.90 28.29 -28.69
C LYS A 262 -10.13 26.87 -28.18
N CYS A 263 -9.93 26.60 -26.89
CA CYS A 263 -10.10 25.26 -26.31
C CYS A 263 -11.31 25.17 -25.37
N GLU A 264 -12.51 25.52 -25.85
CA GLU A 264 -13.76 25.36 -25.08
C GLU A 264 -14.20 23.89 -24.84
N HIS A 265 -13.40 22.87 -25.21
CA HIS A 265 -13.86 21.46 -25.22
C HIS A 265 -12.86 20.42 -24.68
N PHE A 266 -11.84 20.82 -23.91
CA PHE A 266 -10.99 19.83 -23.22
C PHE A 266 -11.37 19.75 -21.74
N PRO A 267 -11.75 18.56 -21.20
CA PRO A 267 -12.02 18.42 -19.79
C PRO A 267 -10.75 18.80 -19.02
N LEU A 268 -10.88 19.81 -18.19
CA LEU A 268 -9.93 20.26 -17.20
C LEU A 268 -9.28 19.03 -16.54
N THR A 269 -7.96 18.95 -16.61
CA THR A 269 -7.17 17.85 -16.03
C THR A 269 -7.58 17.60 -14.58
N LEU A 270 -8.09 16.40 -14.33
CA LEU A 270 -8.74 15.96 -13.10
C LEU A 270 -7.93 16.01 -11.80
N ARG A 271 -6.64 16.37 -11.87
CA ARG A 271 -5.79 16.66 -10.73
C ARG A 271 -5.81 18.16 -10.39
N GLN A 272 -6.99 18.78 -10.32
CA GLN A 272 -7.11 20.14 -9.81
C GLN A 272 -7.17 20.14 -8.27
N SER A 273 -6.47 21.10 -7.67
CA SER A 273 -6.45 21.36 -6.24
C SER A 273 -7.86 21.67 -5.72
N GLY A 274 -8.33 20.90 -4.74
CA GLY A 274 -9.63 21.13 -4.11
C GLY A 274 -10.87 20.83 -4.96
N ALA A 275 -10.73 20.37 -6.21
CA ALA A 275 -11.86 19.86 -6.98
C ALA A 275 -12.38 18.57 -6.33
N PRO A 276 -13.71 18.38 -6.19
CA PRO A 276 -14.25 17.12 -5.67
C PRO A 276 -13.74 15.97 -6.55
N VAL A 277 -13.32 14.88 -5.90
CA VAL A 277 -13.09 13.59 -6.58
C VAL A 277 -14.29 13.36 -7.47
N LEU A 278 -14.08 13.19 -8.78
CA LEU A 278 -15.09 12.95 -9.81
C LEU A 278 -16.45 12.55 -9.24
N THR A 279 -17.31 13.53 -9.03
CA THR A 279 -18.61 13.31 -8.41
C THR A 279 -19.62 12.75 -9.41
N GLU A 280 -19.36 12.91 -10.72
CA GLU A 280 -20.20 12.34 -11.76
C GLU A 280 -19.89 10.85 -11.93
N LEU A 281 -20.70 10.06 -11.22
CA LEU A 281 -20.81 8.62 -11.41
C LEU A 281 -21.42 8.35 -12.78
N LYS A 282 -20.57 8.19 -13.79
CA LYS A 282 -20.98 7.57 -15.04
C LYS A 282 -21.12 6.07 -14.78
N GLU A 283 -22.35 5.61 -14.56
CA GLU A 283 -22.65 4.17 -14.56
C GLU A 283 -22.33 3.61 -15.95
N LEU A 284 -21.15 3.01 -16.08
CA LEU A 284 -20.73 2.40 -17.34
C LEU A 284 -21.58 1.17 -17.62
N LYS A 285 -22.14 1.12 -18.83
CA LYS A 285 -22.92 0.00 -19.36
C LYS A 285 -22.14 -0.71 -20.47
N THR A 286 -22.54 -1.94 -20.73
CA THR A 286 -22.02 -2.69 -21.88
C THR A 286 -22.35 -1.93 -23.17
N GLY A 287 -21.34 -1.67 -24.00
CA GLY A 287 -21.44 -0.89 -25.22
C GLY A 287 -20.94 0.55 -25.09
N ASP A 288 -20.72 1.06 -23.88
CA ASP A 288 -20.19 2.41 -23.68
C ASP A 288 -18.72 2.51 -24.09
N GLU A 289 -18.33 3.70 -24.55
CA GLU A 289 -16.94 4.08 -24.77
C GLU A 289 -16.60 5.25 -23.84
N THR A 290 -15.52 5.10 -23.08
CA THR A 290 -15.06 6.11 -22.11
C THR A 290 -13.54 6.15 -22.09
N ASP A 291 -12.94 7.33 -22.17
CA ASP A 291 -11.48 7.53 -22.11
C ASP A 291 -10.65 6.66 -23.09
N GLY A 292 -11.21 6.35 -24.26
CA GLY A 292 -10.59 5.46 -25.25
C GLY A 292 -10.69 3.96 -24.91
N ILE A 293 -11.56 3.61 -23.95
CA ILE A 293 -11.82 2.24 -23.52
C ILE A 293 -13.26 1.87 -23.89
N LYS A 294 -13.41 0.79 -24.64
CA LYS A 294 -14.72 0.24 -25.01
C LYS A 294 -15.14 -0.86 -24.04
N ILE A 295 -16.32 -0.73 -23.43
CA ILE A 295 -16.88 -1.72 -22.50
C ILE A 295 -17.59 -2.82 -23.30
N GLU A 296 -17.02 -4.02 -23.32
CA GLU A 296 -17.51 -5.11 -24.19
C GLU A 296 -18.60 -5.97 -23.54
N ARG A 297 -18.37 -6.39 -22.29
CA ARG A 297 -19.34 -7.21 -21.55
C ARG A 297 -19.10 -7.19 -20.05
N GLN A 298 -20.16 -7.38 -19.30
CA GLN A 298 -20.10 -7.56 -17.85
C GLN A 298 -19.57 -8.96 -17.49
N LEU A 299 -18.56 -9.00 -16.61
CA LEU A 299 -17.99 -10.23 -16.05
C LEU A 299 -18.69 -10.65 -14.77
N TYR A 300 -18.84 -9.71 -13.85
CA TYR A 300 -19.27 -9.98 -12.50
C TYR A 300 -19.88 -8.75 -11.85
N THR A 301 -20.74 -8.95 -10.85
CA THR A 301 -21.30 -7.88 -10.03
C THR A 301 -21.38 -8.33 -8.60
N SER A 302 -20.90 -7.46 -7.72
CA SER A 302 -20.98 -7.60 -6.28
C SER A 302 -21.68 -6.40 -5.68
N ALA A 303 -21.98 -6.46 -4.37
CA ALA A 303 -22.48 -5.31 -3.63
C ALA A 303 -21.49 -4.12 -3.59
N ARG A 304 -20.21 -4.32 -3.97
CA ARG A 304 -19.17 -3.30 -3.95
C ARG A 304 -18.82 -2.77 -5.33
N SER A 305 -18.98 -3.57 -6.37
CA SER A 305 -18.44 -3.24 -7.69
C SER A 305 -19.12 -3.97 -8.86
N HIS A 306 -19.10 -3.31 -10.01
CA HIS A 306 -19.35 -3.95 -11.30
C HIS A 306 -18.03 -4.14 -12.04
N THR A 307 -17.83 -5.32 -12.64
CA THR A 307 -16.60 -5.68 -13.33
C THR A 307 -16.91 -6.03 -14.77
N PHE A 308 -16.15 -5.46 -15.71
CA PHE A 308 -16.35 -5.58 -17.14
C PHE A 308 -15.07 -6.04 -17.84
N VAL A 309 -15.21 -6.83 -18.91
CA VAL A 309 -14.17 -6.95 -19.94
C VAL A 309 -14.30 -5.74 -20.84
N SER A 310 -13.16 -5.13 -21.12
CA SER A 310 -13.08 -3.97 -21.99
C SER A 310 -11.93 -4.10 -22.97
N THR A 311 -12.03 -3.40 -24.08
CA THR A 311 -11.01 -3.37 -25.13
C THR A 311 -10.48 -1.95 -25.29
N ILE A 312 -9.17 -1.83 -25.36
CA ILE A 312 -8.51 -0.60 -25.79
C ILE A 312 -8.21 -0.76 -27.29
N PRO A 313 -8.77 0.09 -28.16
CA PRO A 313 -8.49 0.08 -29.60
C PRO A 313 -6.99 0.17 -29.86
N ALA A 314 -6.52 -0.52 -30.90
CA ALA A 314 -5.12 -0.47 -31.27
C ALA A 314 -4.73 0.96 -31.66
N SER A 315 -3.64 1.48 -31.08
CA SER A 315 -2.95 2.64 -31.63
C SER A 315 -2.20 2.24 -32.92
N GLU A 316 -1.85 3.23 -33.75
CA GLU A 316 -1.07 3.00 -34.98
C GLU A 316 0.23 2.19 -34.73
N GLU A 317 0.79 2.30 -33.52
CA GLU A 317 2.00 1.63 -33.09
C GLU A 317 1.79 0.17 -32.62
N THR A 318 0.68 -0.13 -31.94
CA THR A 318 0.49 -1.44 -31.30
C THR A 318 -0.16 -2.48 -32.21
N ARG A 319 -0.92 -2.06 -33.24
CA ARG A 319 -1.62 -2.91 -34.24
C ARG A 319 -2.56 -4.00 -33.69
N THR A 320 -2.59 -4.24 -32.37
CA THR A 320 -3.43 -5.24 -31.69
C THR A 320 -4.23 -4.59 -30.58
N HIS A 321 -5.52 -4.92 -30.54
CA HIS A 321 -6.42 -4.53 -29.46
C HIS A 321 -5.96 -5.12 -28.13
N ARG A 322 -5.92 -4.30 -27.06
CA ARG A 322 -5.55 -4.76 -25.72
C ARG A 322 -6.81 -5.02 -24.91
N THR A 323 -6.97 -6.24 -24.39
CA THR A 323 -8.07 -6.58 -23.48
C THR A 323 -7.69 -6.25 -22.04
N VAL A 324 -8.57 -5.54 -21.35
CA VAL A 324 -8.41 -5.13 -19.95
C VAL A 324 -9.68 -5.41 -19.16
N VAL A 325 -9.57 -5.36 -17.83
CA VAL A 325 -10.71 -5.45 -16.92
C VAL A 325 -10.93 -4.09 -16.28
N VAL A 326 -12.15 -3.57 -16.42
CA VAL A 326 -12.58 -2.31 -15.80
C VAL A 326 -13.52 -2.63 -14.63
N LYS A 327 -13.21 -2.10 -13.45
CA LYS A 327 -14.03 -2.26 -12.24
C LYS A 327 -14.56 -0.88 -11.83
N THR A 328 -15.87 -0.74 -11.72
CA THR A 328 -16.55 0.47 -11.25
C THR A 328 -17.17 0.22 -9.87
N PRO A 329 -17.30 1.25 -9.01
CA PRO A 329 -17.98 1.11 -7.73
C PRO A 329 -19.48 0.85 -7.95
N ALA A 330 -20.09 0.04 -7.08
CA ALA A 330 -21.54 -0.12 -7.04
C ALA A 330 -22.21 1.10 -6.39
N THR A 331 -23.48 1.36 -6.71
CA THR A 331 -24.26 2.53 -6.25
C THR A 331 -24.27 2.72 -4.72
N ASP A 332 -24.20 1.63 -3.94
CA ASP A 332 -24.21 1.72 -2.47
C ASP A 332 -22.86 2.18 -1.89
N PHE A 333 -21.77 2.02 -2.66
CA PHE A 333 -20.41 2.38 -2.26
C PHE A 333 -20.10 3.87 -2.48
N THR A 334 -21.04 4.62 -3.05
CA THR A 334 -20.85 6.02 -3.48
C THR A 334 -21.32 7.03 -2.44
N GLN A 335 -21.80 6.56 -1.28
CA GLN A 335 -22.39 7.42 -0.24
C GLN A 335 -21.37 8.33 0.46
N SER A 336 -20.06 8.02 0.40
CA SER A 336 -19.01 8.87 0.96
C SER A 336 -17.77 8.92 0.09
N GLN A 337 -17.11 10.08 0.09
CA GLN A 337 -15.86 10.31 -0.64
C GLN A 337 -14.71 9.41 -0.13
N GLU A 338 -14.77 9.02 1.15
CA GLU A 338 -13.85 8.06 1.76
C GLU A 338 -14.01 6.66 1.17
N MET A 339 -15.25 6.19 0.96
CA MET A 339 -15.49 4.89 0.32
C MET A 339 -15.08 4.88 -1.16
N LEU A 340 -15.32 5.97 -1.88
CA LEU A 340 -14.88 6.14 -3.27
C LEU A 340 -13.35 6.17 -3.39
N SER A 341 -12.68 6.90 -2.49
CA SER A 341 -11.21 6.92 -2.44
C SER A 341 -10.66 5.54 -2.07
N GLY A 342 -11.32 4.88 -1.12
CA GLY A 342 -11.04 3.50 -0.69
C GLY A 342 -11.13 2.46 -1.80
N PHE A 343 -12.06 2.63 -2.74
CA PHE A 343 -12.25 1.71 -3.88
C PHE A 343 -11.00 1.60 -4.76
N LEU A 344 -10.26 2.69 -4.95
CA LEU A 344 -9.08 2.72 -5.81
C LEU A 344 -7.80 2.19 -5.13
N ILE A 345 -7.83 1.96 -3.81
CA ILE A 345 -6.69 1.44 -3.03
C ILE A 345 -6.23 0.07 -3.56
N GLU A 346 -7.16 -0.74 -4.06
CA GLU A 346 -6.87 -2.02 -4.70
C GLU A 346 -5.84 -1.89 -5.83
N SER A 347 -6.06 -0.92 -6.74
CA SER A 347 -5.14 -0.65 -7.86
C SER A 347 -3.78 -0.16 -7.37
N TRP A 348 -3.79 0.66 -6.31
CA TRP A 348 -2.58 1.22 -5.72
C TRP A 348 -1.71 0.15 -5.08
N PHE A 349 -2.30 -0.79 -4.34
CA PHE A 349 -1.57 -1.93 -3.77
C PHE A 349 -1.05 -2.89 -4.84
N SER A 350 -1.83 -3.14 -5.89
CA SER A 350 -1.36 -3.96 -7.03
C SER A 350 -0.10 -3.36 -7.67
N ARG A 351 -0.05 -2.03 -7.86
CA ARG A 351 1.10 -1.33 -8.46
C ARG A 351 2.39 -1.39 -7.63
N ARG A 352 2.29 -1.61 -6.32
CA ARG A 352 3.47 -1.74 -5.42
C ARG A 352 4.19 -3.06 -5.59
N VAL A 353 3.55 -4.08 -6.15
CA VAL A 353 4.06 -5.46 -6.12
C VAL A 353 4.23 -6.02 -7.52
N ASN A 354 5.49 -6.31 -7.88
CA ASN A 354 5.79 -7.01 -9.12
C ASN A 354 5.89 -8.53 -8.86
N SER A 355 4.85 -9.28 -9.24
CA SER A 355 4.82 -10.73 -9.16
C SER A 355 4.01 -11.32 -10.31
N VAL A 356 4.45 -12.45 -10.85
CA VAL A 356 3.69 -13.19 -11.88
C VAL A 356 2.40 -13.81 -11.35
N HIS A 357 2.29 -13.98 -10.03
CA HIS A 357 1.14 -14.59 -9.36
C HIS A 357 0.15 -13.56 -8.79
N LEU A 358 0.32 -12.28 -9.14
CA LEU A 358 -0.57 -11.19 -8.77
C LEU A 358 -1.06 -10.48 -10.03
N ILE A 359 -2.31 -10.03 -10.02
CA ILE A 359 -2.86 -9.17 -11.05
C ILE A 359 -2.10 -7.84 -11.08
N LYS A 360 -1.87 -7.33 -12.29
CA LYS A 360 -1.27 -6.01 -12.49
C LYS A 360 -2.34 -4.98 -12.81
N SER A 361 -2.16 -3.79 -12.26
CA SER A 361 -3.00 -2.62 -12.53
C SER A 361 -2.15 -1.52 -13.17
N PRO A 362 -2.12 -1.43 -14.51
CA PRO A 362 -1.34 -0.39 -15.21
C PRO A 362 -1.90 1.02 -14.95
N THR A 363 -1.07 2.04 -15.17
CA THR A 363 -1.50 3.44 -15.28
C THR A 363 -2.09 3.74 -16.66
N PHE A 364 -2.77 4.87 -16.82
CA PHE A 364 -3.29 5.28 -18.14
C PHE A 364 -2.13 5.54 -19.11
N ALA A 365 -1.02 6.09 -18.60
CA ALA A 365 0.21 6.27 -19.36
C ALA A 365 0.78 4.93 -19.87
N ASP A 366 0.81 3.88 -19.03
CA ASP A 366 1.27 2.54 -19.43
C ASP A 366 0.38 1.88 -20.50
N LEU A 367 -0.87 2.33 -20.60
CA LEU A 367 -1.85 1.89 -21.58
C LEU A 367 -1.80 2.73 -22.87
N GLY A 368 -1.01 3.81 -22.90
CA GLY A 368 -0.96 4.75 -24.02
C GLY A 368 -2.24 5.58 -24.18
N LEU A 369 -3.03 5.72 -23.11
CA LEU A 369 -4.27 6.50 -23.13
C LEU A 369 -3.93 8.00 -23.05
N PRO A 370 -4.48 8.84 -23.95
CA PRO A 370 -4.06 10.23 -24.10
C PRO A 370 -4.61 11.18 -23.03
N HIS A 371 -5.68 10.76 -22.33
CA HIS A 371 -6.43 11.61 -21.42
C HIS A 371 -6.48 11.02 -20.00
N ALA A 372 -6.58 11.91 -19.03
CA ALA A 372 -6.87 11.52 -17.65
C ALA A 372 -8.26 10.88 -17.56
N PRO A 373 -8.49 9.97 -16.60
CA PRO A 373 -9.76 9.28 -16.41
C PRO A 373 -10.92 10.27 -16.19
N SER A 374 -12.03 10.13 -16.91
CA SER A 374 -13.24 10.97 -16.74
C SER A 374 -14.22 10.44 -15.69
N ALA A 375 -14.01 9.22 -15.17
CA ALA A 375 -14.85 8.60 -14.16
C ALA A 375 -14.03 7.78 -13.15
N ILE A 376 -14.63 7.45 -12.00
CA ILE A 376 -14.00 6.59 -10.98
C ILE A 376 -14.13 5.13 -11.40
N TYR A 377 -13.03 4.55 -11.85
CA TYR A 377 -12.91 3.11 -12.10
C TYR A 377 -11.45 2.69 -12.01
N SER A 378 -11.21 1.41 -11.73
CA SER A 378 -9.87 0.82 -11.77
C SER A 378 -9.71 -0.05 -13.02
N ILE A 379 -8.49 -0.03 -13.58
CA ILE A 379 -8.12 -0.86 -14.73
C ILE A 379 -7.12 -1.91 -14.28
N SER A 380 -7.31 -3.14 -14.72
CA SER A 380 -6.37 -4.24 -14.51
C SER A 380 -6.18 -5.07 -15.77
N GLU A 381 -5.11 -5.84 -15.82
CA GLU A 381 -4.88 -6.78 -16.91
C GLU A 381 -5.96 -7.87 -16.96
N PHE A 382 -6.40 -8.23 -18.17
CA PHE A 382 -7.28 -9.38 -18.34
C PHE A 382 -6.51 -10.68 -18.18
N VAL A 383 -6.76 -11.41 -17.10
CA VAL A 383 -6.14 -12.70 -16.83
C VAL A 383 -6.95 -13.81 -17.51
N GLN A 384 -6.35 -14.48 -18.49
CA GLN A 384 -6.97 -15.62 -19.17
C GLN A 384 -6.99 -16.88 -18.29
N GLY A 385 -8.15 -17.52 -18.20
CA GLY A 385 -8.33 -18.76 -17.46
C GLY A 385 -9.73 -18.86 -16.86
N GLN A 386 -9.89 -19.78 -15.92
CA GLN A 386 -11.09 -19.89 -15.11
C GLN A 386 -10.79 -19.63 -13.65
N THR A 387 -11.81 -19.30 -12.85
CA THR A 387 -11.62 -19.17 -11.40
C THR A 387 -11.25 -20.53 -10.81
N LEU A 388 -10.49 -20.52 -9.72
CA LEU A 388 -10.14 -21.74 -9.01
C LEU A 388 -11.40 -22.41 -8.41
N ALA A 389 -12.46 -21.62 -8.17
CA ALA A 389 -13.77 -22.13 -7.79
C ALA A 389 -14.37 -23.01 -8.90
N GLN A 390 -14.39 -22.54 -10.15
CA GLN A 390 -14.85 -23.35 -11.29
C GLN A 390 -13.94 -24.55 -11.51
N TRP A 391 -12.62 -24.35 -11.45
CA TRP A 391 -11.65 -25.44 -11.57
C TRP A 391 -11.86 -26.54 -10.53
N ALA A 392 -12.20 -26.20 -9.28
CA ALA A 392 -12.46 -27.17 -8.22
C ALA A 392 -13.76 -27.96 -8.44
N ILE A 393 -14.75 -27.38 -9.13
CA ILE A 393 -15.97 -28.08 -9.58
C ILE A 393 -15.61 -29.07 -10.69
N ASP A 394 -14.84 -28.63 -11.69
CA ASP A 394 -14.43 -29.46 -12.82
C ASP A 394 -13.44 -30.57 -12.42
N ASN A 395 -12.68 -30.35 -11.35
CA ASN A 395 -11.68 -31.26 -10.80
C ASN A 395 -12.04 -31.63 -9.36
N PRO A 396 -13.10 -32.43 -9.14
CA PRO A 396 -13.61 -32.69 -7.79
C PRO A 396 -12.64 -33.50 -6.94
N THR A 397 -11.68 -34.22 -7.54
CA THR A 397 -10.69 -35.09 -6.88
C THR A 397 -9.26 -34.77 -7.35
N PRO A 398 -8.75 -33.55 -7.09
CA PRO A 398 -7.44 -33.17 -7.58
C PRO A 398 -6.35 -33.98 -6.86
N SER A 399 -5.29 -34.32 -7.58
CA SER A 399 -4.13 -34.96 -6.98
C SER A 399 -3.42 -34.03 -6.01
N LEU A 400 -2.75 -34.60 -5.02
CA LEU A 400 -1.97 -33.83 -4.04
C LEU A 400 -0.90 -32.94 -4.71
N GLU A 401 -0.28 -33.39 -5.81
CA GLU A 401 0.69 -32.58 -6.55
C GLU A 401 0.05 -31.39 -7.27
N GLN A 402 -1.17 -31.54 -7.82
CA GLN A 402 -1.90 -30.41 -8.39
C GLN A 402 -2.19 -29.36 -7.32
N VAL A 403 -2.69 -29.78 -6.16
CA VAL A 403 -2.95 -28.87 -5.03
C VAL A 403 -1.67 -28.20 -4.54
N ARG A 404 -0.57 -28.95 -4.37
CA ARG A 404 0.73 -28.39 -3.98
C ARG A 404 1.20 -27.32 -4.96
N THR A 405 1.07 -27.58 -6.26
CA THR A 405 1.49 -26.64 -7.31
C THR A 405 0.68 -25.35 -7.27
N ILE A 406 -0.63 -25.43 -7.05
CA ILE A 406 -1.50 -24.26 -6.89
C ILE A 406 -1.10 -23.47 -5.63
N VAL A 407 -0.99 -24.15 -4.50
CA VAL A 407 -0.68 -23.52 -3.19
C VAL A 407 0.70 -22.88 -3.18
N GLU A 408 1.68 -23.46 -3.86
CA GLU A 408 3.01 -22.88 -4.00
C GLU A 408 2.98 -21.55 -4.79
N GLN A 409 2.21 -21.50 -5.89
CA GLN A 409 2.05 -20.28 -6.69
C GLN A 409 1.31 -19.18 -5.93
N VAL A 410 0.18 -19.52 -5.29
CA VAL A 410 -0.57 -18.58 -4.44
C VAL A 410 0.29 -18.09 -3.28
N GLY A 411 1.07 -18.98 -2.67
CA GLY A 411 2.02 -18.66 -1.62
C GLY A 411 3.11 -17.68 -2.06
N LYS A 412 3.65 -17.81 -3.29
CA LYS A 412 4.61 -16.85 -3.87
C LYS A 412 3.96 -15.48 -4.09
N GLY A 413 2.70 -15.44 -4.54
CA GLY A 413 1.92 -14.19 -4.64
C GLY A 413 1.74 -13.49 -3.30
N LEU A 414 1.32 -14.24 -2.27
CA LEU A 414 1.17 -13.74 -0.90
C LEU A 414 2.50 -13.25 -0.29
N GLN A 415 3.60 -14.00 -0.48
CA GLN A 415 4.92 -13.57 -0.03
C GLN A 415 5.35 -12.26 -0.66
N ALA A 416 5.00 -12.02 -1.94
CA ALA A 416 5.30 -10.77 -2.60
C ALA A 416 4.54 -9.58 -1.97
N LEU A 417 3.28 -9.77 -1.59
CA LEU A 417 2.49 -8.78 -0.83
C LEU A 417 3.09 -8.53 0.57
N HIS A 418 3.40 -9.61 1.31
CA HIS A 418 3.94 -9.53 2.68
C HIS A 418 5.27 -8.78 2.74
N ARG A 419 6.14 -8.92 1.73
CA ARG A 419 7.40 -8.15 1.63
C ARG A 419 7.18 -6.63 1.53
N GLN A 420 6.04 -6.19 1.03
CA GLN A 420 5.65 -4.79 0.97
C GLN A 420 4.79 -4.38 2.18
N GLY A 421 4.67 -5.25 3.20
CA GLY A 421 3.84 -5.01 4.37
C GLY A 421 2.34 -5.05 4.07
N ILE A 422 1.90 -5.65 2.96
CA ILE A 422 0.50 -5.72 2.54
C ILE A 422 -0.06 -7.11 2.88
N LEU A 423 -1.18 -7.16 3.59
CA LEU A 423 -1.99 -8.38 3.81
C LEU A 423 -3.09 -8.46 2.76
N HIS A 424 -3.34 -9.66 2.22
CA HIS A 424 -4.41 -9.86 1.23
C HIS A 424 -5.79 -9.94 1.88
N ARG A 425 -5.92 -10.68 2.99
CA ARG A 425 -7.13 -10.80 3.83
C ARG A 425 -8.38 -11.44 3.21
N ASP A 426 -8.36 -11.82 1.94
CA ASP A 426 -9.49 -12.45 1.25
C ASP A 426 -9.02 -13.55 0.27
N ILE A 427 -8.18 -14.46 0.79
CA ILE A 427 -7.73 -15.62 0.03
C ILE A 427 -8.84 -16.65 -0.02
N ARG A 428 -9.40 -16.84 -1.22
CA ARG A 428 -10.48 -17.77 -1.53
C ARG A 428 -10.44 -18.19 -3.00
N LEU A 429 -11.21 -19.21 -3.35
CA LEU A 429 -11.21 -19.85 -4.67
C LEU A 429 -11.63 -18.89 -5.79
N GLU A 430 -12.50 -17.94 -5.49
CA GLU A 430 -13.06 -16.98 -6.43
C GLU A 430 -12.07 -15.88 -6.81
N ASN A 431 -11.10 -15.59 -5.93
CA ASN A 431 -10.10 -14.53 -6.11
C ASN A 431 -8.80 -15.05 -6.75
N ILE A 432 -8.79 -16.29 -7.26
CA ILE A 432 -7.66 -16.91 -7.96
C ILE A 432 -8.12 -17.37 -9.33
N ILE A 433 -7.44 -16.94 -10.38
CA ILE A 433 -7.61 -17.48 -11.74
C ILE A 433 -6.50 -18.49 -12.02
N ILE A 434 -6.89 -19.63 -12.59
CA ILE A 434 -5.99 -20.65 -13.11
C ILE A 434 -6.10 -20.72 -14.64
N SER A 435 -4.97 -20.54 -15.31
CA SER A 435 -4.87 -20.68 -16.77
C SER A 435 -4.91 -22.15 -17.21
N ALA A 436 -5.08 -22.38 -18.51
CA ALA A 436 -5.02 -23.73 -19.09
C ALA A 436 -3.66 -24.42 -18.85
N GLN A 437 -2.59 -23.64 -18.68
CA GLN A 437 -1.24 -24.13 -18.38
C GLN A 437 -1.00 -24.36 -16.88
N GLY A 438 -2.00 -24.13 -16.02
CA GLY A 438 -1.90 -24.29 -14.57
C GLY A 438 -1.22 -23.13 -13.83
N HIS A 439 -0.98 -22.00 -14.51
CA HIS A 439 -0.50 -20.77 -13.86
C HIS A 439 -1.62 -20.11 -13.05
N CYS A 440 -1.36 -19.80 -11.77
CA CYS A 440 -2.30 -19.17 -10.86
C CYS A 440 -1.96 -17.69 -10.63
N THR A 441 -3.00 -16.85 -10.68
CA THR A 441 -2.92 -15.41 -10.44
C THR A 441 -4.00 -14.98 -9.44
N LEU A 442 -3.60 -14.24 -8.40
CA LEU A 442 -4.51 -13.58 -7.47
C LEU A 442 -5.05 -12.28 -8.09
N ILE A 443 -6.36 -12.07 -8.05
CA ILE A 443 -7.04 -11.05 -8.87
C ILE A 443 -7.82 -9.97 -8.11
N ASP A 444 -7.94 -10.04 -6.78
CA ASP A 444 -8.70 -9.07 -6.00
C ASP A 444 -7.94 -8.64 -4.74
N LEU A 445 -7.63 -7.34 -4.63
CA LEU A 445 -7.00 -6.74 -3.45
C LEU A 445 -7.94 -5.75 -2.73
N GLY A 446 -9.25 -5.80 -2.98
CA GLY A 446 -10.23 -4.88 -2.40
C GLY A 446 -10.43 -5.02 -0.89
N SER A 447 -9.91 -6.07 -0.26
CA SER A 447 -9.87 -6.25 1.21
C SER A 447 -8.47 -6.07 1.81
N ALA A 448 -7.47 -5.78 0.98
CA ALA A 448 -6.09 -5.72 1.41
C ALA A 448 -5.85 -4.54 2.36
N ALA A 449 -4.85 -4.66 3.22
CA ALA A 449 -4.48 -3.64 4.19
C ALA A 449 -3.01 -3.74 4.56
N LEU A 450 -2.43 -2.68 5.11
CA LEU A 450 -1.07 -2.73 5.63
C LEU A 450 -1.00 -3.43 6.99
N VAL A 451 0.05 -4.21 7.21
CA VAL A 451 0.34 -4.89 8.49
C VAL A 451 0.51 -3.89 9.61
N ASP A 452 1.28 -2.84 9.36
CA ASP A 452 1.68 -1.84 10.37
C ASP A 452 0.71 -0.65 10.43
N ALA A 453 -0.28 -0.57 9.53
CA ALA A 453 -1.31 0.48 9.51
C ALA A 453 -2.69 -0.05 9.06
N PRO A 454 -3.20 -1.12 9.68
CA PRO A 454 -4.41 -1.81 9.20
C PRO A 454 -5.65 -0.91 9.27
N SER A 455 -5.73 -0.02 10.26
CA SER A 455 -6.86 0.89 10.46
C SER A 455 -7.01 1.95 9.37
N LEU A 456 -5.96 2.22 8.58
CA LEU A 456 -6.04 3.15 7.46
C LEU A 456 -6.83 2.58 6.27
N TYR A 457 -6.87 1.25 6.14
CA TYR A 457 -7.38 0.56 4.95
C TYR A 457 -8.48 -0.45 5.27
N SER A 458 -8.73 -0.73 6.55
CA SER A 458 -9.67 -1.73 7.00
C SER A 458 -10.76 -1.14 7.90
N HIS A 459 -11.96 -0.97 7.36
CA HIS A 459 -13.16 -0.60 8.14
C HIS A 459 -14.04 -1.80 8.49
N THR A 460 -13.80 -2.98 7.88
CA THR A 460 -14.59 -4.19 8.13
C THR A 460 -13.92 -5.09 9.19
N PRO A 461 -14.65 -5.51 10.23
CA PRO A 461 -14.10 -6.37 11.28
C PRO A 461 -13.79 -7.79 10.77
N ILE A 462 -14.55 -8.29 9.79
CA ILE A 462 -14.30 -9.57 9.14
C ILE A 462 -14.04 -9.30 7.64
N PRO A 463 -12.79 -9.49 7.17
CA PRO A 463 -12.49 -9.36 5.75
C PRO A 463 -12.99 -10.57 4.97
N GLY A 464 -13.41 -10.33 3.71
CA GLY A 464 -13.66 -11.41 2.76
C GLY A 464 -14.79 -12.39 3.11
N ALA A 465 -14.64 -13.64 2.66
CA ALA A 465 -15.56 -14.74 2.98
C ALA A 465 -15.28 -15.38 4.35
N ALA A 466 -16.31 -15.38 5.21
CA ALA A 466 -16.19 -15.87 6.60
C ALA A 466 -15.67 -17.31 6.74
N LEU A 467 -15.84 -18.19 5.75
CA LEU A 467 -15.34 -19.57 5.82
C LEU A 467 -13.83 -19.70 5.63
N PHE A 468 -13.19 -18.71 5.00
CA PHE A 468 -11.73 -18.65 4.78
C PHE A 468 -11.03 -17.72 5.78
N ALA A 469 -11.78 -16.83 6.43
CA ALA A 469 -11.25 -15.86 7.36
C ALA A 469 -10.63 -16.52 8.60
N ALA A 470 -9.50 -15.97 9.04
CA ALA A 470 -8.82 -16.42 10.25
C ALA A 470 -9.67 -16.14 11.52
N PRO A 471 -9.64 -17.03 12.53
CA PRO A 471 -10.46 -16.89 13.75
C PRO A 471 -10.31 -15.54 14.46
N GLU A 472 -9.11 -14.97 14.49
CA GLU A 472 -8.82 -13.70 15.15
C GLU A 472 -9.67 -12.53 14.61
N TYR A 473 -10.06 -12.53 13.33
CA TYR A 473 -10.93 -11.48 12.77
C TYR A 473 -12.32 -11.46 13.40
N PHE A 474 -12.85 -12.62 13.80
CA PHE A 474 -14.18 -12.71 14.44
C PHE A 474 -14.20 -12.11 15.85
N LEU A 475 -13.03 -11.82 16.42
CA LEU A 475 -12.88 -11.13 17.71
C LEU A 475 -12.54 -9.65 17.54
N GLY A 476 -12.48 -9.14 16.31
CA GLY A 476 -12.04 -7.79 16.01
C GLY A 476 -10.52 -7.59 16.17
N ASN A 477 -9.74 -8.67 16.28
CA ASN A 477 -8.28 -8.55 16.35
C ASN A 477 -7.72 -8.20 14.97
N ILE A 478 -6.57 -7.51 15.00
CA ILE A 478 -5.80 -7.16 13.80
C ILE A 478 -5.19 -8.43 13.21
N GLY A 479 -5.34 -8.59 11.89
CA GLY A 479 -4.74 -9.69 11.16
C GLY A 479 -3.23 -9.51 10.97
N THR A 480 -2.55 -10.61 10.73
CA THR A 480 -1.11 -10.64 10.42
C THR A 480 -0.86 -11.52 9.21
N GLU A 481 0.40 -11.69 8.80
CA GLU A 481 0.79 -12.66 7.75
C GLU A 481 0.29 -14.08 8.08
N ARG A 482 0.18 -14.42 9.37
CA ARG A 482 -0.35 -15.71 9.84
C ARG A 482 -1.86 -15.85 9.63
N SER A 483 -2.57 -14.75 9.43
CA SER A 483 -3.99 -14.75 9.07
C SER A 483 -4.15 -15.13 7.59
N ASP A 484 -3.34 -14.57 6.68
CA ASP A 484 -3.31 -15.02 5.27
C ASP A 484 -2.85 -16.48 5.15
N LEU A 485 -1.90 -16.91 6.00
CA LEU A 485 -1.47 -18.31 6.08
C LEU A 485 -2.63 -19.24 6.45
N PHE A 486 -3.47 -18.83 7.41
CA PHE A 486 -4.66 -19.59 7.77
C PHE A 486 -5.60 -19.72 6.58
N SER A 487 -5.88 -18.62 5.87
CA SER A 487 -6.76 -18.64 4.69
C SER A 487 -6.20 -19.51 3.55
N LEU A 488 -4.90 -19.46 3.30
CA LEU A 488 -4.24 -20.38 2.35
C LEU A 488 -4.35 -21.85 2.78
N ALA A 489 -4.24 -22.12 4.07
CA ALA A 489 -4.41 -23.47 4.60
C ALA A 489 -5.86 -23.96 4.52
N VAL A 490 -6.86 -23.08 4.69
CA VAL A 490 -8.28 -23.41 4.47
C VAL A 490 -8.51 -23.73 2.99
N LEU A 491 -7.96 -22.93 2.08
CA LEU A 491 -8.01 -23.18 0.64
C LEU A 491 -7.38 -24.53 0.28
N THR A 492 -6.19 -24.83 0.82
CA THR A 492 -5.51 -26.11 0.63
C THR A 492 -6.37 -27.28 1.12
N TYR A 493 -6.94 -27.15 2.32
CA TYR A 493 -7.82 -28.16 2.91
C TYR A 493 -9.07 -28.38 2.04
N TYR A 494 -9.70 -27.30 1.57
CA TYR A 494 -10.89 -27.39 0.74
C TYR A 494 -10.61 -28.06 -0.60
N LEU A 495 -9.49 -27.77 -1.27
CA LEU A 495 -9.13 -28.42 -2.53
C LEU A 495 -8.90 -29.93 -2.37
N LEU A 496 -8.32 -30.37 -1.24
CA LEU A 496 -8.10 -31.80 -0.98
C LEU A 496 -9.39 -32.52 -0.58
N CYS A 497 -10.19 -31.90 0.29
CA CYS A 497 -11.27 -32.56 1.01
C CYS A 497 -12.68 -32.24 0.47
N GLY A 498 -12.86 -31.15 -0.29
CA GLY A 498 -14.17 -30.63 -0.70
C GLY A 498 -15.04 -30.08 0.45
N ARG A 499 -14.46 -29.91 1.65
CA ARG A 499 -15.13 -29.44 2.87
C ARG A 499 -14.21 -28.53 3.69
N TYR A 500 -14.72 -27.92 4.75
CA TYR A 500 -13.99 -26.95 5.58
C TYR A 500 -13.49 -27.57 6.90
N PRO A 501 -12.33 -27.14 7.44
CA PRO A 501 -11.71 -27.78 8.61
C PRO A 501 -12.47 -27.63 9.92
N TYR A 502 -13.38 -26.66 10.00
CA TYR A 502 -14.24 -26.37 11.16
C TYR A 502 -15.74 -26.33 10.77
N SER A 503 -16.10 -26.90 9.61
CA SER A 503 -17.42 -26.78 9.01
C SER A 503 -17.89 -25.30 9.02
N THR A 504 -19.17 -25.00 9.32
CA THR A 504 -19.67 -23.61 9.44
C THR A 504 -19.45 -22.99 10.81
N LYS A 505 -18.98 -23.77 11.81
CA LYS A 505 -18.93 -23.35 13.23
C LYS A 505 -18.03 -22.13 13.44
N LEU A 506 -16.94 -22.02 12.69
CA LEU A 506 -16.01 -20.90 12.78
C LEU A 506 -16.70 -19.57 12.44
N ALA A 507 -17.51 -19.52 11.38
CA ALA A 507 -18.19 -18.32 10.94
C ALA A 507 -19.22 -17.78 11.96
N HIS A 508 -19.69 -18.64 12.86
CA HIS A 508 -20.64 -18.29 13.94
C HIS A 508 -19.95 -17.91 15.25
N CYS A 509 -18.62 -18.03 15.36
CA CYS A 509 -17.91 -17.67 16.57
C CYS A 509 -17.98 -16.15 16.79
N ARG A 510 -18.29 -15.74 18.02
CA ARG A 510 -18.28 -14.33 18.45
C ARG A 510 -17.41 -14.11 19.69
N THR A 511 -17.06 -15.18 20.40
CA THR A 511 -16.27 -15.13 21.63
C THR A 511 -15.08 -16.08 21.60
N LEU A 512 -14.08 -15.82 22.46
CA LEU A 512 -12.96 -16.73 22.69
C LEU A 512 -13.42 -18.12 23.18
N ALA A 513 -14.53 -18.18 23.92
CA ALA A 513 -15.08 -19.45 24.40
C ALA A 513 -15.61 -20.31 23.26
N ASP A 514 -16.23 -19.69 22.24
CA ASP A 514 -16.71 -20.40 21.04
C ASP A 514 -15.53 -20.95 20.24
N GLN A 515 -14.48 -20.14 20.07
CA GLN A 515 -13.28 -20.54 19.35
C GLN A 515 -12.54 -21.70 20.03
N LYS A 516 -12.50 -21.74 21.37
CA LYS A 516 -11.91 -22.86 22.12
C LYS A 516 -12.69 -24.16 21.96
N LYS A 517 -13.98 -24.10 21.64
CA LYS A 517 -14.82 -25.30 21.38
C LYS A 517 -14.62 -25.85 19.97
N LEU A 518 -13.97 -25.11 19.07
CA LEU A 518 -13.69 -25.58 17.72
C LEU A 518 -12.78 -26.80 17.76
N LYS A 519 -13.16 -27.83 17.01
CA LYS A 519 -12.39 -29.05 16.84
C LYS A 519 -12.02 -29.17 15.38
N TYR A 520 -10.73 -29.30 15.11
CA TYR A 520 -10.22 -29.56 13.77
C TYR A 520 -10.72 -30.92 13.28
N GLU A 521 -11.36 -30.94 12.11
CA GLU A 521 -11.71 -32.15 11.41
C GLU A 521 -10.51 -32.62 10.56
N THR A 522 -10.07 -33.87 10.74
CA THR A 522 -8.94 -34.44 9.97
C THR A 522 -9.22 -34.39 8.47
N ALA A 523 -8.19 -34.09 7.68
CA ALA A 523 -8.19 -34.18 6.22
C ALA A 523 -8.02 -35.62 5.71
N LEU A 524 -7.73 -36.59 6.59
CA LEU A 524 -7.63 -37.99 6.22
C LEU A 524 -9.01 -38.54 5.84
N ASP A 525 -9.11 -39.02 4.60
CA ASP A 525 -10.31 -39.64 4.05
C ASP A 525 -9.93 -40.98 3.39
N PRO A 526 -10.59 -42.10 3.74
CA PRO A 526 -10.37 -43.39 3.09
C PRO A 526 -10.56 -43.36 1.56
N MET A 527 -11.44 -42.49 1.05
CA MET A 527 -11.73 -42.35 -0.37
C MET A 527 -10.74 -41.44 -1.10
N ARG A 528 -9.98 -40.61 -0.37
CA ARG A 528 -8.99 -39.67 -0.90
C ARG A 528 -7.73 -39.70 -0.04
N PRO A 529 -6.89 -40.73 -0.19
CA PRO A 529 -5.75 -40.92 0.69
C PRO A 529 -4.71 -39.82 0.45
N ILE A 530 -4.47 -39.03 1.49
CA ILE A 530 -3.30 -38.15 1.61
C ILE A 530 -2.36 -38.69 2.68
N PRO A 531 -1.05 -38.42 2.60
CA PRO A 531 -0.14 -38.83 3.66
C PRO A 531 -0.47 -38.17 5.00
N ALA A 532 -0.37 -38.93 6.10
CA ALA A 532 -0.69 -38.45 7.46
C ALA A 532 0.07 -37.17 7.87
N TRP A 533 1.28 -36.99 7.36
CA TRP A 533 2.07 -35.80 7.64
C TRP A 533 1.52 -34.53 6.97
N VAL A 534 0.76 -34.66 5.87
CA VAL A 534 0.06 -33.53 5.24
C VAL A 534 -1.10 -33.07 6.12
N ASP A 535 -1.88 -34.01 6.68
CA ASP A 535 -2.94 -33.69 7.67
C ASP A 535 -2.34 -32.99 8.91
N ASN A 536 -1.20 -33.47 9.41
CA ASN A 536 -0.51 -32.81 10.52
C ASN A 536 -0.05 -31.39 10.15
N ALA A 537 0.43 -31.18 8.92
CA ALA A 537 0.80 -29.85 8.44
C ALA A 537 -0.41 -28.92 8.37
N LEU A 538 -1.53 -29.38 7.81
CA LEU A 538 -2.79 -28.63 7.77
C LEU A 538 -3.30 -28.32 9.18
N LYS A 539 -3.30 -29.29 10.08
CA LYS A 539 -3.71 -29.12 11.48
C LYS A 539 -2.91 -28.04 12.22
N ARG A 540 -1.59 -27.96 11.98
CA ARG A 540 -0.74 -26.89 12.53
C ARG A 540 -1.07 -25.54 11.91
N ALA A 541 -1.17 -25.46 10.59
CA ALA A 541 -1.46 -24.22 9.87
C ALA A 541 -2.86 -23.65 10.21
N LEU A 542 -3.82 -24.53 10.44
CA LEU A 542 -5.21 -24.21 10.77
C LEU A 542 -5.47 -24.07 12.27
N HIS A 543 -4.42 -24.00 13.10
CA HIS A 543 -4.59 -23.86 14.54
C HIS A 543 -5.29 -22.52 14.86
N VAL A 544 -6.29 -22.56 15.75
CA VAL A 544 -7.10 -21.38 16.13
C VAL A 544 -6.22 -20.22 16.63
N ASN A 545 -5.31 -20.49 17.57
CA ASN A 545 -4.31 -19.51 18.01
C ASN A 545 -3.22 -19.29 16.92
N PRO A 546 -3.01 -18.05 16.42
CA PRO A 546 -1.94 -17.73 15.45
C PRO A 546 -0.52 -18.04 15.98
N ASP A 547 -0.30 -17.91 17.28
CA ASP A 547 0.77 -18.49 18.12
C ASP A 547 1.38 -19.82 17.67
N LYS A 548 0.46 -20.72 17.32
CA LYS A 548 0.76 -22.14 17.15
C LYS A 548 0.81 -22.54 15.68
N ARG A 549 0.61 -21.58 14.76
CA ARG A 549 0.74 -21.78 13.33
C ARG A 549 2.21 -21.79 12.91
N TYR A 550 2.45 -21.93 11.62
CA TYR A 550 3.79 -21.72 11.06
C TYR A 550 4.21 -20.26 11.18
N SER A 551 5.52 -20.05 11.32
CA SER A 551 6.08 -18.70 11.43
C SER A 551 5.99 -17.93 10.11
N SER A 552 6.08 -18.64 9.00
CA SER A 552 6.09 -18.10 7.64
C SER A 552 5.33 -19.00 6.66
N LEU A 553 4.87 -18.41 5.55
CA LEU A 553 4.20 -19.14 4.47
C LEU A 553 5.09 -20.22 3.85
N SER A 554 6.39 -19.95 3.69
CA SER A 554 7.35 -20.90 3.12
C SER A 554 7.51 -22.14 3.98
N GLU A 555 7.50 -22.01 5.32
CA GLU A 555 7.57 -23.15 6.25
C GLU A 555 6.34 -24.07 6.09
N PHE A 556 5.15 -23.48 5.93
CA PHE A 556 3.93 -24.24 5.67
C PHE A 556 3.98 -24.97 4.32
N ILE A 557 4.31 -24.27 3.23
CA ILE A 557 4.38 -24.83 1.88
C ILE A 557 5.43 -25.95 1.81
N PHE A 558 6.59 -25.76 2.45
CA PHE A 558 7.62 -26.79 2.57
C PHE A 558 7.09 -28.03 3.29
N SER A 559 6.37 -27.83 4.41
CA SER A 559 5.78 -28.91 5.21
C SER A 559 4.65 -29.66 4.48
N LEU A 560 4.09 -29.10 3.39
CA LEU A 560 3.17 -29.82 2.50
C LEU A 560 3.89 -30.76 1.53
N ARG A 561 5.18 -30.54 1.23
CA ARG A 561 5.99 -31.39 0.32
C ARG A 561 6.88 -32.38 1.05
N TYR A 562 7.41 -32.00 2.21
CA TYR A 562 8.37 -32.81 2.95
C TYR A 562 7.83 -33.18 4.33
N PRO A 563 7.88 -34.47 4.71
CA PRO A 563 7.53 -34.88 6.05
C PRO A 563 8.53 -34.29 7.04
N ASN A 564 8.02 -33.63 8.09
CA ASN A 564 8.88 -33.10 9.13
C ASN A 564 9.36 -34.24 10.05
N PRO A 565 10.68 -34.52 10.14
CA PRO A 565 11.20 -35.69 10.87
C PRO A 565 10.82 -35.68 12.36
N SER A 566 10.60 -34.52 12.96
CA SER A 566 10.21 -34.35 14.37
C SER A 566 8.77 -34.77 14.69
N HIS A 567 7.90 -34.95 13.69
CA HIS A 567 6.50 -35.31 13.87
C HIS A 567 6.18 -36.79 13.59
N GLN A 568 7.19 -37.63 13.33
CA GLN A 568 7.02 -39.08 13.14
C GLN A 568 6.71 -39.85 14.44
N THR A 569 6.67 -39.19 15.60
CA THR A 569 6.32 -39.81 16.88
C THR A 569 4.92 -39.39 17.34
N ALA A 570 3.88 -39.71 16.58
CA ALA A 570 2.58 -39.89 17.22
C ALA A 570 2.70 -41.11 18.15
N TYR A 571 2.71 -40.88 19.46
CA TYR A 571 2.66 -41.96 20.44
C TYR A 571 1.35 -42.73 20.24
N GLU A 572 1.40 -43.86 19.55
CA GLU A 572 0.30 -44.80 19.53
C GLU A 572 0.37 -45.63 20.80
N PRO A 573 -0.68 -45.63 21.64
CA PRO A 573 -0.73 -46.47 22.83
C PRO A 573 -0.47 -47.94 22.46
N LEU A 574 0.25 -48.66 23.34
CA LEU A 574 0.59 -50.08 23.16
C LEU A 574 -0.63 -50.95 22.78
N VAL A 575 -1.83 -50.59 23.25
CA VAL A 575 -3.10 -51.27 22.95
C VAL A 575 -3.43 -51.24 21.46
N LYS A 576 -3.11 -50.15 20.75
CA LYS A 576 -3.33 -50.03 19.30
C LYS A 576 -2.21 -50.67 18.48
N ARG A 577 -0.96 -50.59 18.94
CA ARG A 577 0.20 -51.19 18.24
C ARG A 577 0.25 -52.71 18.34
N HIS A 578 0.02 -53.25 19.53
CA HIS A 578 0.09 -54.68 19.82
C HIS A 578 -1.07 -55.10 20.73
N PRO A 579 -2.32 -55.13 20.23
CA PRO A 579 -3.50 -55.44 21.03
C PRO A 579 -3.36 -56.79 21.76
N LEU A 580 -2.90 -57.81 21.05
CA LEU A 580 -2.71 -59.16 21.61
C LEU A 580 -1.68 -59.21 22.75
N PHE A 581 -0.61 -58.40 22.67
CA PHE A 581 0.40 -58.35 23.73
C PHE A 581 -0.18 -57.73 25.01
N VAL A 582 -0.91 -56.62 24.87
CA VAL A 582 -1.56 -55.97 26.01
C VAL A 582 -2.61 -56.88 26.65
N TYR A 583 -3.48 -57.50 25.86
CA TYR A 583 -4.50 -58.40 26.39
C TYR A 583 -3.89 -59.63 27.09
N ARG A 584 -2.79 -60.21 26.56
CA ARG A 584 -2.07 -61.31 27.23
C ARG A 584 -1.53 -60.89 28.58
N LEU A 585 -0.94 -59.70 28.67
CA LEU A 585 -0.34 -59.19 29.92
C LEU A 585 -1.42 -58.88 30.96
N LEU A 586 -2.57 -58.34 30.53
CA LEU A 586 -3.74 -58.10 31.39
C LEU A 586 -4.32 -59.40 31.95
N VAL A 587 -4.45 -60.44 31.11
CA VAL A 587 -4.91 -61.77 31.53
C VAL A 587 -3.93 -62.40 32.51
N LEU A 588 -2.62 -62.34 32.25
CA LEU A 588 -1.60 -62.83 33.17
C LEU A 588 -1.64 -62.12 34.52
N ALA A 589 -1.80 -60.79 34.53
CA ALA A 589 -1.95 -60.01 35.76
C ALA A 589 -3.21 -60.41 36.54
N LEU A 590 -4.33 -60.68 35.86
CA LEU A 590 -5.57 -61.16 36.49
C LEU A 590 -5.42 -62.56 37.08
N VAL A 591 -4.75 -63.48 36.37
CA VAL A 591 -4.46 -64.83 36.87
C VAL A 591 -3.57 -64.74 38.12
N PHE A 592 -2.51 -63.95 38.06
CA PHE A 592 -1.61 -63.74 39.19
C PHE A 592 -2.32 -63.12 40.39
N SER A 593 -3.12 -62.08 40.16
CA SER A 593 -3.94 -61.43 41.21
C SER A 593 -4.87 -62.43 41.88
N ASN A 594 -5.59 -63.24 41.10
CA ASN A 594 -6.46 -64.29 41.64
C ASN A 594 -5.67 -65.35 42.43
N LEU A 595 -4.48 -65.73 41.98
CA LEU A 595 -3.62 -66.68 42.68
C LEU A 595 -3.15 -66.12 44.03
N VAL A 596 -2.72 -64.86 44.06
CA VAL A 596 -2.36 -64.15 45.29
C VAL A 596 -3.56 -64.07 46.23
N THR A 597 -4.73 -63.72 45.71
CA THR A 597 -5.97 -63.65 46.51
C THR A 597 -6.32 -65.02 47.09
N LEU A 598 -6.18 -66.09 46.31
CA LEU A 598 -6.40 -67.46 46.77
C LEU A 598 -5.41 -67.88 47.87
N ILE A 599 -4.15 -67.42 47.80
CA ILE A 599 -3.12 -67.71 48.82
C ILE A 599 -3.32 -66.87 50.09
N VAL A 600 -3.87 -65.65 49.96
CA VAL A 600 -4.10 -64.74 51.09
C VAL A 600 -5.40 -65.06 51.84
N PHE A 601 -6.39 -65.64 51.15
CA PHE A 601 -7.73 -65.91 51.70
C PHE A 601 -8.08 -67.41 51.86
N ASN A 602 -7.16 -68.33 51.54
CA ASN A 602 -7.09 -69.68 52.12
C ASN A 602 -5.99 -69.71 53.18
#